data_AF-A0A1I1R550-F1
#
_entry.id   AF-A0A1I1R550-F1
#
_cell.length_a   1.000
_cell.length_b   1.000
_cell.length_c   1.000
_cell.angle_alpha   90.00
_cell.angle_beta   90.00
_cell.angle_gamma   90.00
#
_symmetry.space_group_name_H-M   'P 1'
#
loop_
_entity.id
_entity.type
_entity.pdbx_description
1 polymer ?
#
loop_
_entity_poly.entity_id
_entity_poly.type
_entity_poly.pdbx_seq_one_letter_code
_entity_poly.pdbx_strand_id
1 'polypeptide(L)' 'MLVLFIGDDWAEDHHDVEVQDATGRRLAAARLSEGVEG' A
#
# COMPACT_ATOMS: atom_id res chain seq x y z
N MET A 1 0.50 18.56 12.20
CA MET A 1 0.09 17.13 12.16
C MET A 1 0.75 16.50 10.95
N LEU A 2 1.27 15.28 11.08
CA LEU A 2 1.78 14.49 9.96
C LEU A 2 0.63 13.65 9.39
N VAL A 3 0.43 13.64 8.08
CA VAL A 3 -0.57 12.79 7.41
C VAL A 3 0.18 11.87 6.45
N LEU A 4 -0.11 10.58 6.55
CA LEU A 4 0.32 9.55 5.62
C LEU A 4 -0.93 8.94 5.00
N PHE A 5 -0.87 8.67 3.71
CA PHE A 5 -1.88 7.89 3.00
C PHE A 5 -1.33 6.49 2.74
N ILE A 6 -2.19 5.49 2.84
CA ILE A 6 -1.88 4.09 2.53
C ILE A 6 -2.78 3.66 1.38
N GLY A 7 -2.17 3.25 0.28
CA GLY A 7 -2.83 2.52 -0.80
C GLY A 7 -2.66 1.02 -0.58
N ASP A 8 -3.72 0.27 -0.83
CA ASP A 8 -3.74 -1.19 -0.78
C ASP A 8 -4.44 -1.68 -2.05
N ASP A 9 -3.65 -2.23 -2.97
CA ASP A 9 -4.11 -2.79 -4.24
C ASP A 9 -4.14 -4.31 -4.14
N TRP A 10 -5.33 -4.88 -4.21
CA TRP A 10 -5.57 -6.30 -3.92
C TRP A 10 -5.71 -7.12 -5.19
N ALA A 11 -4.93 -8.21 -5.28
CA ALA A 11 -5.08 -9.27 -6.26
C ALA A 11 -5.46 -10.60 -5.58
N GLU A 12 -5.84 -11.61 -6.38
CA GLU A 12 -6.23 -12.93 -5.86
C GLU A 12 -5.15 -13.58 -4.99
N ASP A 13 -3.88 -13.43 -5.37
CA ASP A 13 -2.73 -14.14 -4.79
C ASP A 13 -1.67 -13.22 -4.14
N HIS A 14 -1.89 -11.91 -4.15
CA HIS A 14 -0.99 -10.93 -3.53
C HIS A 14 -1.72 -9.61 -3.26
N HIS A 15 -1.03 -8.71 -2.57
CA HIS A 15 -1.42 -7.32 -2.41
C HIS A 15 -0.20 -6.42 -2.50
N ASP A 16 -0.37 -5.30 -3.17
CA ASP A 16 0.65 -4.25 -3.29
C ASP A 16 0.25 -3.07 -2.40
N VAL A 17 1.10 -2.78 -1.42
CA VAL A 17 0.88 -1.69 -0.46
C VAL A 17 1.81 -0.53 -0.77
N GLU A 18 1.25 0.68 -0.75
CA GLU A 18 2.00 1.92 -0.96
C GLU A 18 1.78 2.91 0.20
N VAL A 19 2.86 3.56 0.65
CA VAL A 19 2.81 4.69 1.58
C VAL A 19 3.07 5.99 0.83
N GLN A 20 2.23 6.99 0.99
CA GLN A 20 2.40 8.33 0.42
C GLN A 20 2.39 9.42 1.49
N ASP A 21 3.11 10.51 1.25
CA ASP A 21 2.90 11.75 2.01
C ASP A 21 1.65 12.50 1.53
N ALA A 22 1.33 13.60 2.22
CA ALA A 22 0.14 14.40 1.94
C ALA A 22 0.08 15.03 0.53
N THR A 23 1.21 15.06 -0.19
CA THR A 23 1.28 15.59 -1.56
C THR A 23 1.05 14.51 -2.63
N GLY A 24 0.89 13.25 -2.21
CA GLY A 24 0.83 12.09 -3.08
C GLY A 24 2.20 11.53 -3.47
N ARG A 25 3.29 11.99 -2.84
CA ARG A 25 4.62 11.43 -3.10
C ARG A 25 4.73 10.06 -2.45
N ARG A 26 5.04 9.04 -3.25
CA ARG A 26 5.40 7.71 -2.74
C ARG A 26 6.63 7.75 -1.85
N LEU A 27 6.47 7.28 -0.62
CA LEU A 27 7.53 7.12 0.39
C LEU A 27 8.08 5.69 0.39
N ALA A 28 7.21 4.70 0.27
CA ALA A 28 7.56 3.28 0.27
C ALA A 28 6.52 2.47 -0.51
N ALA A 29 6.93 1.31 -1.00
CA ALA A 29 6.03 0.30 -1.56
C ALA A 29 6.54 -1.09 -1.18
N ALA A 30 5.62 -2.02 -0.95
CA ALA A 30 5.92 -3.42 -0.67
C ALA A 30 4.86 -4.30 -1.32
N ARG A 31 5.29 -5.47 -1.80
CA ARG A 31 4.38 -6.56 -2.15
C ARG A 31 4.30 -7.54 -1.00
N LEU A 32 3.09 -7.82 -0.58
CA LEU A 32 2.74 -8.84 0.38
C LEU A 32 2.26 -10.08 -0.41
N SER A 33 2.73 -11.26 -0.02
CA SER A 33 2.47 -12.51 -0.76
C SER A 33 1.14 -13.17 -0.41
N GLU A 34 0.42 -12.59 0.53
CA GLU A 34 -0.89 -13.09 0.94
C GLU A 34 -1.96 -12.66 -0.07
N GLY A 35 -2.94 -13.53 -0.34
CA GLY A 35 -4.00 -13.26 -1.32
C GLY A 35 -5.21 -12.56 -0.71
N VAL A 36 -6.37 -12.69 -1.35
CA VAL A 36 -7.67 -12.14 -0.88
C VAL A 36 -8.12 -12.62 0.49
N GLU A 37 -7.53 -13.71 0.98
CA GLU A 37 -7.87 -14.28 2.28
C GLU A 37 -7.18 -13.56 3.45
N GLY A 38 -6.06 -12.86 3.20
CA GLY A 38 -5.27 -12.17 4.24
C GLY A 38 -4.30 -13.09 4.97
#